data_AF-X0KUG8-F1
#
_entry.id   AF-X0KUG8-F1
#
_cell.length_a   1.000
_cell.length_b   1.000
_cell.length_c   1.000
_cell.angle_alpha   90.00
_cell.angle_beta   90.00
_cell.angle_gamma   90.00
#
_symmetry.space_group_name_H-M   'P 1'
#
loop_
_entity.id
_entity.type
_entity.pdbx_description
1 polymer ?
#
loop_
_entity_poly.entity_id
_entity_poly.type
_entity_poly.pdbx_seq_one_letter_code
_entity_poly.pdbx_strand_id
1 'polypeptide(L)'
;MHFVPPTPREYSFINHSPLPNQVPSSYQIVAPAPAPVSAPGPQPAFSTHLNKKPKYMPPAHGSPVHDEFHYEGWSDTDSCSGGSITQYDWRLAVAKTRLYTSHIDITQYWTWVGHIQCFQHQVLKDVKPTKWGLFRDEIDFHVNLAEIEAMEWSIEALRVHIIMKKDAGELAADGKPRGNVMASFPRARTMRRFLFFCRDRGMKMALREPEQLNNLWDSMVSEQLPDKSNQQLVE
;
A
#
# COMPACT_ATOMS: atom_id res chain seq x y z
N MET A 1 -22.24 32.74 -15.78
CA MET A 1 -21.06 31.91 -15.47
C MET A 1 -21.53 30.79 -14.56
N HIS A 2 -21.65 29.57 -15.09
CA HIS A 2 -22.15 28.43 -14.32
C HIS A 2 -20.96 27.70 -13.69
N PHE A 3 -20.91 27.67 -12.36
CA PHE A 3 -19.98 26.85 -11.60
C PHE A 3 -20.39 25.39 -11.76
N VAL A 4 -19.55 24.60 -12.43
CA VAL A 4 -19.65 23.14 -12.46
C VAL A 4 -18.86 22.63 -11.24
N PRO A 5 -19.47 21.86 -10.33
CA PRO A 5 -18.72 21.24 -9.25
C PRO A 5 -17.73 20.22 -9.84
N PRO A 6 -16.44 20.27 -9.48
CA PRO A 6 -15.48 19.29 -9.94
C PRO A 6 -15.76 17.92 -9.33
N THR A 7 -15.52 16.86 -10.11
CA THR A 7 -15.65 15.47 -9.68
C THR A 7 -14.68 15.13 -8.54
N PRO A 8 -14.97 14.10 -7.70
CA PRO A 8 -14.23 13.80 -6.47
C PRO A 8 -12.72 13.57 -6.62
N ARG A 9 -12.21 13.38 -7.86
CA ARG A 9 -10.80 13.15 -8.13
C ARG A 9 -9.89 14.39 -7.98
N GLU A 10 -10.42 15.61 -8.00
CA GLU A 10 -9.58 16.82 -7.93
C GLU A 10 -9.11 17.19 -6.51
N TYR A 11 -9.71 16.62 -5.46
CA TYR A 11 -9.43 17.00 -4.06
C TYR A 11 -8.52 16.03 -3.30
N SER A 12 -7.85 15.09 -3.97
CA SER A 12 -6.86 14.22 -3.35
C SER A 12 -5.51 14.94 -3.14
N PHE A 13 -5.54 15.83 -2.15
CA PHE A 13 -4.45 16.24 -1.25
C PHE A 13 -3.50 17.37 -1.69
N ILE A 14 -3.74 18.53 -1.07
CA ILE A 14 -2.74 19.54 -0.74
C ILE A 14 -1.66 18.87 0.13
N ASN A 15 -0.41 18.90 -0.36
CA ASN A 15 0.79 18.45 0.34
C ASN A 15 1.03 19.25 1.63
N HIS A 16 0.95 18.59 2.78
CA HIS A 16 1.64 19.04 3.99
C HIS A 16 2.46 17.89 4.57
N SER A 17 3.71 17.80 4.11
CA SER A 17 4.76 17.09 4.84
C SER A 17 5.16 17.92 6.07
N PRO A 18 5.19 17.36 7.30
CA PRO A 18 5.81 18.03 8.43
C PRO A 18 7.34 17.88 8.35
N LEU A 19 8.06 19.01 8.38
CA LEU A 19 9.52 19.05 8.49
C LEU A 19 9.99 18.36 9.79
N PRO A 20 11.20 17.77 9.80
CA PRO A 20 11.76 17.13 10.99
C PRO A 20 12.11 18.16 12.08
N ASN A 21 11.64 17.85 13.30
CA ASN A 21 11.86 18.60 14.52
C ASN A 21 13.35 18.83 14.82
N GLN A 22 13.68 20.08 15.13
CA GLN A 22 14.91 20.50 15.80
C GLN A 22 14.97 19.89 17.20
N VAL A 23 16.12 19.32 17.54
CA VAL A 23 16.46 18.84 18.90
C VAL A 23 17.00 20.02 19.71
N PRO A 24 16.48 20.32 20.92
CA PRO A 24 17.17 21.20 21.85
C PRO A 24 18.21 20.41 22.66
N SER A 25 19.46 20.81 22.50
CA SER A 25 20.58 20.50 23.39
C SER A 25 20.45 21.32 24.68
N SER A 26 20.38 20.67 25.84
CA SER A 26 20.90 21.22 27.11
C SER A 26 20.69 20.25 28.27
N TYR A 27 21.72 19.47 28.60
CA TYR A 27 22.00 19.10 29.98
C TYR A 27 23.40 19.59 30.32
N GLN A 28 23.45 20.72 31.00
CA GLN A 28 24.60 21.20 31.74
C GLN A 28 24.80 20.27 32.95
N ILE A 29 25.98 19.66 33.08
CA ILE A 29 26.43 19.08 34.35
C ILE A 29 27.86 19.55 34.62
N VAL A 30 27.92 20.56 35.47
CA VAL A 30 28.82 20.75 36.63
C VAL A 30 30.29 20.32 36.48
N ALA A 31 31.17 21.33 36.41
CA ALA A 31 32.60 21.23 36.75
C ALA A 31 32.81 21.21 38.28
N PRO A 32 33.95 20.64 38.75
CA PRO A 32 34.76 21.43 39.68
C PRO A 32 36.28 21.36 39.44
N ALA A 33 36.87 22.56 39.58
CA ALA A 33 38.18 22.98 40.10
C ALA A 33 39.53 22.35 39.62
N PRO A 34 40.57 23.19 39.36
CA PRO A 34 41.90 22.76 38.95
C PRO A 34 42.88 22.62 40.13
N ALA A 35 43.89 21.76 39.96
CA ALA A 35 45.09 21.69 40.80
C ALA A 35 46.35 21.54 39.90
N PRO A 36 47.55 21.88 40.40
CA PRO A 36 48.50 22.75 39.69
C PRO A 36 49.55 22.04 38.82
N VAL A 37 50.20 22.88 38.01
CA VAL A 37 51.34 22.61 37.13
C VAL A 37 52.58 22.17 37.92
N SER A 38 53.27 21.13 37.43
CA SER A 38 54.69 20.87 37.71
C SER A 38 55.34 20.24 36.48
N ALA A 39 56.48 20.78 36.06
CA ALA A 39 57.35 20.29 34.99
C ALA A 39 58.74 19.96 35.60
N PRO A 40 59.72 19.46 34.83
CA PRO A 40 59.76 18.23 34.03
C PRO A 40 60.90 17.28 34.49
N GLY A 41 60.84 15.98 34.16
CA GLY A 41 61.90 15.01 34.49
C GLY A 41 61.89 13.79 33.56
N PRO A 42 63.03 13.09 33.39
CA PRO A 42 63.60 12.76 32.07
C PRO A 42 63.07 11.50 31.40
N GLN A 43 63.01 11.55 30.07
CA GLN A 43 62.87 10.41 29.17
C GLN A 43 64.07 9.45 29.26
N PRO A 44 63.83 8.14 29.14
CA PRO A 44 64.64 7.30 28.26
C PRO A 44 63.72 6.59 27.25
N ALA A 45 63.92 6.84 25.97
CA ALA A 45 64.75 6.03 25.06
C ALA A 45 64.03 4.78 24.54
N PHE A 46 63.55 4.93 23.30
CA PHE A 46 63.38 3.91 22.27
C PHE A 46 62.73 2.57 22.65
N SER A 47 61.47 2.40 22.26
CA SER A 47 61.04 1.11 21.73
C SER A 47 60.16 1.31 20.49
N THR A 48 60.67 0.77 19.39
CA THR A 48 60.02 0.60 18.09
C THR A 48 58.86 -0.38 18.21
N HIS A 49 57.63 0.12 18.30
CA HIS A 49 56.44 -0.67 18.02
C HIS A 49 55.66 -0.01 16.88
N LEU A 50 55.73 -0.67 15.71
CA LEU A 50 54.92 -0.40 14.53
C LEU A 50 53.43 -0.54 14.88
N ASN A 51 52.78 0.56 15.27
CA ASN A 51 51.32 0.63 15.25
C ASN A 51 50.87 0.75 13.79
N LYS A 52 50.70 -0.40 13.13
CA LYS A 52 49.93 -0.49 11.88
C LYS A 52 48.48 -0.17 12.23
N LYS A 53 48.10 1.10 12.06
CA LYS A 53 46.71 1.56 12.11
C LYS A 53 45.90 0.69 11.13
N PRO A 54 44.88 -0.07 11.57
CA PRO A 54 44.01 -0.76 10.62
C PRO A 54 43.39 0.30 9.71
N LYS A 55 43.59 0.15 8.41
CA LYS A 55 42.88 0.95 7.41
C LYS A 55 41.39 0.69 7.64
N TYR A 56 40.65 1.73 8.00
CA TYR A 56 39.20 1.71 8.00
C TYR A 56 38.76 1.43 6.57
N MET A 57 38.40 0.18 6.30
CA MET A 57 37.66 -0.18 5.10
C MET A 57 36.24 0.28 5.36
N PRO A 58 35.67 1.19 4.55
CA PRO A 58 34.24 1.43 4.63
C PRO A 58 33.53 0.08 4.43
N PRO A 59 32.46 -0.20 5.18
CA PRO A 59 31.69 -1.42 4.98
C PRO A 59 31.38 -1.55 3.49
N ALA A 60 31.73 -2.68 2.89
CA ALA A 60 31.26 -3.02 1.56
C ALA A 60 29.76 -2.77 1.57
N HIS A 61 29.30 -1.84 0.72
CA HIS A 61 27.90 -1.52 0.58
C HIS A 61 27.14 -2.83 0.51
N GLY A 62 26.36 -3.10 1.56
CA GLY A 62 25.49 -4.25 1.60
C GLY A 62 24.72 -4.25 0.29
N SER A 63 24.63 -5.43 -0.34
CA SER A 63 23.65 -5.69 -1.39
C SER A 63 22.40 -4.88 -1.10
N PRO A 64 21.90 -4.04 -2.03
CA PRO A 64 20.69 -3.28 -1.78
C PRO A 64 19.66 -4.29 -1.34
N VAL A 65 19.18 -4.14 -0.10
CA VAL A 65 18.11 -4.97 0.44
C VAL A 65 16.97 -4.76 -0.53
N HIS A 66 16.78 -5.71 -1.44
CA HIS A 66 15.72 -5.65 -2.43
C HIS A 66 14.44 -5.76 -1.63
N ASP A 67 13.80 -4.62 -1.41
CA ASP A 67 12.50 -4.57 -0.77
C ASP A 67 11.56 -5.52 -1.53
N GLU A 68 10.94 -6.47 -0.83
CA GLU A 68 10.02 -7.47 -1.37
C GLU A 68 8.90 -6.82 -2.20
N PHE A 69 8.54 -5.58 -1.84
CA PHE A 69 7.52 -4.78 -2.53
C PHE A 69 8.12 -3.68 -3.41
N HIS A 70 9.41 -3.75 -3.75
CA HIS A 70 10.03 -2.78 -4.65
C HIS A 70 9.29 -2.71 -6.00
N TYR A 71 9.05 -1.50 -6.48
CA TYR A 71 8.45 -1.24 -7.78
C TYR A 71 9.02 0.03 -8.42
N GLU A 72 9.09 0.04 -9.74
CA GLU A 72 9.53 1.21 -10.51
C GLU A 72 8.32 2.09 -10.85
N GLY A 73 7.97 3.08 -10.00
CA GLY A 73 6.94 4.10 -10.29
C GLY A 73 5.56 3.58 -10.72
N TRP A 74 4.77 4.42 -11.41
CA TRP A 74 3.45 4.08 -11.98
C TRP A 74 3.22 4.75 -13.34
N SER A 75 2.03 4.55 -13.95
CA SER A 75 1.53 5.34 -15.10
C SER A 75 0.45 6.33 -14.63
N ASP A 76 0.41 7.55 -15.17
CA ASP A 76 -0.58 8.61 -14.87
C ASP A 76 -1.88 8.43 -15.63
N THR A 77 -1.88 7.54 -16.61
CA THR A 77 -2.96 7.35 -17.56
C THR A 77 -3.39 5.89 -17.62
N ASP A 78 -4.71 5.67 -17.57
CA ASP A 78 -5.30 4.35 -17.78
C ASP A 78 -5.16 3.95 -19.25
N SER A 79 -4.65 2.75 -19.50
CA SER A 79 -4.40 2.26 -20.86
C SER A 79 -5.68 2.04 -21.69
N CYS A 80 -6.84 1.88 -21.03
CA CYS A 80 -8.10 1.56 -21.71
C CYS A 80 -8.87 2.82 -22.12
N SER A 81 -8.89 3.85 -21.26
CA SER A 81 -9.64 5.08 -21.47
C SER A 81 -8.78 6.30 -21.78
N GLY A 82 -7.49 6.28 -21.41
CA GLY A 82 -6.63 7.47 -21.39
C GLY A 82 -6.91 8.42 -20.22
N GLY A 83 -7.85 8.07 -19.34
CA GLY A 83 -8.18 8.87 -18.17
C GLY A 83 -7.06 8.91 -17.13
N SER A 84 -7.03 9.96 -16.31
CA SER A 84 -6.03 10.11 -15.26
C SER A 84 -6.19 9.07 -14.16
N ILE A 85 -5.07 8.52 -13.74
CA ILE A 85 -4.89 7.64 -12.59
C ILE A 85 -3.69 8.15 -11.79
N THR A 86 -3.62 7.77 -10.52
CA THR A 86 -2.64 8.28 -9.56
C THR A 86 -1.86 7.13 -8.92
N GLN A 87 -0.95 7.51 -8.03
CA GLN A 87 -0.22 6.55 -7.20
C GLN A 87 -1.11 5.71 -6.27
N TYR A 88 -2.33 6.18 -6.04
CA TYR A 88 -3.33 5.60 -5.15
C TYR A 88 -4.42 4.79 -5.90
N ASP A 89 -4.20 4.52 -7.19
CA ASP A 89 -5.06 3.68 -8.01
C ASP A 89 -4.33 2.36 -8.36
N TRP A 90 -4.98 1.23 -8.09
CA TRP A 90 -4.49 -0.12 -8.38
C TRP A 90 -5.49 -0.87 -9.24
N ARG A 91 -5.10 -1.12 -10.50
CA ARG A 91 -5.92 -1.90 -11.43
C ARG A 91 -6.10 -3.32 -10.93
N LEU A 92 -7.34 -3.79 -10.91
CA LEU A 92 -7.70 -5.17 -10.62
C LEU A 92 -8.00 -5.91 -11.93
N ALA A 93 -7.73 -7.21 -11.95
CA ALA A 93 -8.22 -8.10 -12.99
C ALA A 93 -9.61 -8.60 -12.61
N VAL A 94 -9.75 -9.13 -11.39
CA VAL A 94 -11.02 -9.59 -10.83
C VAL A 94 -11.04 -9.34 -9.31
N ALA A 95 -12.17 -8.89 -8.78
CA ALA A 95 -12.50 -8.90 -7.35
C ALA A 95 -13.57 -9.96 -7.06
N LYS A 96 -13.48 -10.61 -5.90
CA LYS A 96 -14.42 -11.62 -5.42
C LYS A 96 -14.78 -11.40 -3.95
N THR A 97 -16.03 -11.66 -3.63
CA THR A 97 -16.53 -11.90 -2.28
C THR A 97 -17.28 -13.22 -2.27
N ARG A 98 -17.82 -13.64 -1.13
CA ARG A 98 -18.71 -14.81 -1.08
C ARG A 98 -20.01 -14.61 -1.88
N LEU A 99 -20.37 -13.37 -2.19
CA LEU A 99 -21.63 -13.00 -2.85
C LEU A 99 -21.44 -12.80 -4.35
N TYR A 100 -20.41 -12.05 -4.73
CA TYR A 100 -20.20 -11.59 -6.09
C TYR A 100 -18.76 -11.78 -6.58
N THR A 101 -18.62 -12.02 -7.88
CA THR A 101 -17.36 -12.01 -8.63
C THR A 101 -17.50 -10.97 -9.74
N SER A 102 -16.61 -9.98 -9.76
CA SER A 102 -16.54 -9.00 -10.84
C SER A 102 -16.17 -9.66 -12.17
N HIS A 103 -16.61 -9.11 -13.30
CA HIS A 103 -16.20 -9.64 -14.60
C HIS A 103 -14.70 -9.35 -14.91
N ILE A 104 -14.06 -10.18 -15.75
CA ILE A 104 -12.64 -9.98 -16.11
C ILE A 104 -12.44 -8.89 -17.17
N ASP A 105 -13.45 -8.67 -18.02
CA ASP A 105 -13.36 -7.73 -19.15
C ASP A 105 -13.71 -6.28 -18.75
N ILE A 106 -14.09 -6.05 -17.50
CA ILE A 106 -14.30 -4.69 -17.00
C ILE A 106 -12.97 -4.05 -16.59
N THR A 107 -12.83 -2.77 -16.89
CA THR A 107 -11.70 -1.98 -16.39
C THR A 107 -12.07 -1.52 -15.00
N GLN A 108 -11.38 -2.04 -13.99
CA GLN A 108 -11.69 -1.82 -12.58
C GLN A 108 -10.44 -1.53 -11.75
N TYR A 109 -10.63 -0.73 -10.72
CA TYR A 109 -9.55 -0.27 -9.84
C TYR A 109 -10.01 -0.33 -8.39
N TRP A 110 -9.07 -0.59 -7.48
CA TRP A 110 -9.16 -0.02 -6.15
C TRP A 110 -8.50 1.35 -6.14
N THR A 111 -9.21 2.34 -5.62
CA THR A 111 -8.73 3.71 -5.44
C THR A 111 -8.74 4.04 -3.96
N TRP A 112 -7.61 4.46 -3.41
CA TRP A 112 -7.55 4.83 -2.00
C TRP A 112 -8.25 6.17 -1.74
N VAL A 113 -9.25 6.15 -0.86
CA VAL A 113 -9.99 7.31 -0.41
C VAL A 113 -9.56 7.64 1.01
N GLY A 114 -8.65 8.60 1.16
CA GLY A 114 -7.92 8.82 2.41
C GLY A 114 -8.75 9.28 3.60
N HIS A 115 -9.84 10.02 3.38
CA HIS A 115 -10.66 10.56 4.47
C HIS A 115 -11.56 9.50 5.12
N ILE A 116 -12.04 8.50 4.36
CA ILE A 116 -12.77 7.33 4.88
C ILE A 116 -11.87 6.10 5.07
N GLN A 117 -10.59 6.21 4.75
CA GLN A 117 -9.62 5.12 4.82
C GLN A 117 -10.09 3.84 4.12
N CYS A 118 -10.54 3.97 2.87
CA CYS A 118 -11.16 2.89 2.11
C CYS A 118 -10.44 2.66 0.78
N PHE A 119 -10.29 1.40 0.39
CA PHE A 119 -10.05 1.03 -1.00
C PHE A 119 -11.40 0.98 -1.72
N GLN A 120 -11.74 2.08 -2.39
CA GLN A 120 -12.99 2.16 -3.12
C GLN A 120 -12.85 1.42 -4.45
N HIS A 121 -13.67 0.39 -4.68
CA HIS A 121 -13.80 -0.24 -5.98
C HIS A 121 -14.49 0.70 -6.96
N GLN A 122 -13.85 0.94 -8.10
CA GLN A 122 -14.35 1.80 -9.16
C GLN A 122 -14.28 1.08 -10.50
N VAL A 123 -15.29 1.28 -11.34
CA VAL A 123 -15.42 0.65 -12.65
C VAL A 123 -15.50 1.71 -13.73
N LEU A 124 -14.81 1.47 -14.85
CA LEU A 124 -14.88 2.36 -16.01
C LEU A 124 -16.24 2.21 -16.69
N LYS A 125 -17.06 3.26 -16.62
CA LYS A 125 -18.40 3.36 -17.20
C LYS A 125 -18.34 3.78 -18.67
N ASP A 126 -17.67 4.91 -18.93
CA ASP A 126 -17.53 5.48 -20.27
C ASP A 126 -16.07 5.78 -20.59
N VAL A 127 -15.69 5.61 -21.86
CA VAL A 127 -14.31 5.90 -22.33
C VAL A 127 -14.17 7.34 -22.79
N LYS A 128 -15.20 7.92 -23.43
CA LYS A 128 -15.19 9.27 -24.03
C LYS A 128 -16.50 10.02 -23.75
N PRO A 129 -16.53 11.00 -22.82
CA PRO A 129 -15.45 11.33 -21.88
C PRO A 129 -15.22 10.16 -20.90
N THR A 130 -14.04 10.09 -20.31
CA THR A 130 -13.76 9.06 -19.32
C THR A 130 -14.64 9.26 -18.09
N LYS A 131 -15.49 8.28 -17.78
CA LYS A 131 -16.30 8.27 -16.57
C LYS A 131 -16.07 7.00 -15.78
N TRP A 132 -15.91 7.17 -14.49
CA TRP A 132 -15.83 6.09 -13.51
C TRP A 132 -17.13 6.06 -12.73
N GLY A 133 -17.58 4.87 -12.36
CA GLY A 133 -18.76 4.66 -11.54
C GLY A 133 -18.51 3.60 -10.49
N LEU A 134 -19.44 3.53 -9.55
CA LEU A 134 -19.48 2.48 -8.54
C LEU A 134 -20.52 1.45 -8.95
N PHE A 135 -20.35 0.22 -8.48
CA PHE A 135 -21.46 -0.70 -8.45
C PHE A 135 -22.56 -0.19 -7.52
N ARG A 136 -23.75 -0.79 -7.62
CA ARG A 136 -24.81 -0.56 -6.63
C ARG A 136 -24.34 -0.99 -5.26
N ASP A 137 -24.92 -0.40 -4.22
CA ASP A 137 -24.56 -0.67 -2.83
C ASP A 137 -24.66 -2.16 -2.45
N GLU A 138 -25.54 -2.94 -3.11
CA GLU A 138 -25.63 -4.38 -2.85
C GLU A 138 -24.38 -5.15 -3.31
N ILE A 139 -23.69 -4.64 -4.32
CA ILE A 139 -22.47 -5.22 -4.90
C ILE A 139 -21.28 -4.44 -4.38
N ASP A 140 -20.77 -4.91 -3.25
CA ASP A 140 -19.70 -4.23 -2.53
C ASP A 140 -18.37 -4.99 -2.65
N PHE A 141 -17.40 -4.36 -3.32
CA PHE A 141 -15.98 -4.76 -3.33
C PHE A 141 -15.08 -3.72 -2.67
N HIS A 142 -15.65 -2.76 -1.95
CA HIS A 142 -14.91 -1.78 -1.17
C HIS A 142 -14.20 -2.47 0.00
N VAL A 143 -13.07 -1.92 0.45
CA VAL A 143 -12.36 -2.48 1.60
C VAL A 143 -11.97 -1.36 2.54
N ASN A 144 -12.67 -1.28 3.67
CA ASN A 144 -12.37 -0.29 4.71
C ASN A 144 -11.20 -0.78 5.56
N LEU A 145 -10.22 0.09 5.79
CA LEU A 145 -9.02 -0.25 6.55
C LEU A 145 -9.35 -0.73 7.97
N ALA A 146 -10.32 -0.08 8.62
CA ALA A 146 -10.75 -0.41 9.98
C ALA A 146 -11.36 -1.81 10.11
N GLU A 147 -11.82 -2.41 9.01
CA GLU A 147 -12.51 -3.70 8.96
C GLU A 147 -11.56 -4.86 8.63
N ILE A 148 -10.34 -4.57 8.17
CA ILE A 148 -9.33 -5.58 7.86
C ILE A 148 -8.79 -6.19 9.16
N GLU A 149 -8.80 -7.51 9.24
CA GLU A 149 -8.12 -8.27 10.29
C GLU A 149 -6.67 -8.59 9.87
N ALA A 150 -6.50 -9.10 8.64
CA ALA A 150 -5.21 -9.43 8.05
C ALA A 150 -5.31 -9.52 6.52
N MET A 151 -4.17 -9.56 5.84
CA MET A 151 -4.08 -9.80 4.41
C MET A 151 -3.09 -10.92 4.12
N GLU A 152 -3.52 -11.87 3.30
CA GLU A 152 -2.68 -12.91 2.73
C GLU A 152 -2.41 -12.58 1.26
N TRP A 153 -1.20 -12.84 0.78
CA TRP A 153 -0.82 -12.44 -0.57
C TRP A 153 0.20 -13.39 -1.21
N SER A 154 0.21 -13.43 -2.55
CA SER A 154 1.26 -14.09 -3.34
C SER A 154 1.48 -13.34 -4.65
N ILE A 155 2.69 -12.82 -4.85
CA ILE A 155 3.07 -12.13 -6.09
C ILE A 155 3.05 -13.07 -7.29
N GLU A 156 3.40 -14.35 -7.10
CA GLU A 156 3.38 -15.36 -8.16
C GLU A 156 1.94 -15.70 -8.58
N ALA A 157 1.02 -15.84 -7.62
CA ALA A 157 -0.40 -16.01 -7.94
C ALA A 157 -1.09 -14.72 -8.39
N LEU A 158 -0.43 -13.56 -8.27
CA LEU A 158 -0.99 -12.22 -8.47
C LEU A 158 -2.30 -11.99 -7.70
N ARG A 159 -2.38 -12.50 -6.47
CA ARG A 159 -3.60 -12.52 -5.67
C ARG A 159 -3.40 -12.05 -4.24
N VAL A 160 -4.43 -11.38 -3.73
CA VAL A 160 -4.58 -11.07 -2.32
C VAL A 160 -5.89 -11.66 -1.79
N HIS A 161 -5.84 -12.10 -0.54
CA HIS A 161 -6.98 -12.48 0.26
C HIS A 161 -7.04 -11.57 1.48
N ILE A 162 -8.05 -10.72 1.51
CA ILE A 162 -8.28 -9.75 2.58
C ILE A 162 -9.27 -10.38 3.56
N ILE A 163 -8.74 -10.69 4.74
CA ILE A 163 -9.48 -11.28 5.83
C ILE A 163 -10.17 -10.14 6.58
N MET A 164 -11.50 -10.13 6.53
CA MET A 164 -12.30 -9.12 7.24
C MET A 164 -12.56 -9.60 8.66
N LYS A 165 -12.68 -8.66 9.61
CA LYS A 165 -13.15 -8.98 10.97
C LYS A 165 -14.55 -9.62 10.91
N LYS A 166 -14.81 -10.57 11.80
CA LYS A 166 -16.02 -11.41 11.79
C LYS A 166 -17.34 -10.65 11.72
N ASP A 167 -17.42 -9.50 12.39
CA ASP A 167 -18.64 -8.68 12.50
C ASP A 167 -18.53 -7.35 11.73
N ALA A 168 -17.58 -7.24 10.80
CA ALA A 168 -17.37 -6.04 10.01
C ALA A 168 -18.15 -6.05 8.68
N GLY A 169 -18.46 -4.84 8.21
CA GLY A 169 -19.27 -4.61 7.01
C GLY A 169 -20.77 -4.72 7.28
N GLU A 170 -21.54 -4.22 6.32
CA GLU A 170 -22.99 -4.35 6.33
C GLU A 170 -23.42 -5.81 6.14
N LEU A 171 -24.59 -6.14 6.69
CA LEU A 171 -25.20 -7.44 6.45
C LEU A 171 -25.74 -7.47 5.02
N ALA A 172 -25.41 -8.54 4.31
CA ALA A 172 -25.99 -8.78 3.00
C ALA A 172 -27.45 -9.24 3.11
N ALA A 173 -28.11 -9.40 1.98
CA ALA A 173 -29.52 -9.82 1.90
C ALA A 173 -29.82 -11.16 2.60
N ASP A 174 -28.83 -12.03 2.76
CA ASP A 174 -28.94 -13.31 3.48
C ASP A 174 -28.75 -13.19 5.01
N GLY A 175 -28.62 -11.96 5.52
CA GLY A 175 -28.44 -11.67 6.94
C GLY A 175 -27.04 -11.97 7.49
N LYS A 176 -26.08 -12.31 6.62
CA LYS A 176 -24.70 -12.59 7.01
C LYS A 176 -23.77 -11.46 6.56
N PRO A 177 -22.66 -11.20 7.29
CA PRO A 177 -21.65 -10.26 6.84
C PRO A 177 -21.16 -10.58 5.43
N ARG A 178 -20.78 -9.57 4.65
CA ARG A 178 -20.16 -9.76 3.33
C ARG A 178 -18.96 -10.70 3.37
N GLY A 179 -18.17 -10.62 4.44
CA GLY A 179 -17.00 -11.47 4.67
C GLY A 179 -15.79 -11.07 3.82
N ASN A 180 -14.88 -12.02 3.63
CA ASN A 180 -13.58 -11.82 3.00
C ASN A 180 -13.67 -11.34 1.55
N VAL A 181 -12.70 -10.54 1.16
CA VAL A 181 -12.55 -10.04 -0.21
C VAL A 181 -11.28 -10.59 -0.81
N MET A 182 -11.36 -11.22 -1.96
CA MET A 182 -10.18 -11.59 -2.75
C MET A 182 -10.07 -10.70 -3.97
N ALA A 183 -8.84 -10.39 -4.37
CA ALA A 183 -8.60 -9.69 -5.63
C ALA A 183 -7.40 -10.28 -6.35
N SER A 184 -7.50 -10.31 -7.67
CA SER A 184 -6.40 -10.63 -8.57
C SER A 184 -5.93 -9.37 -9.31
N PHE A 185 -4.64 -9.30 -9.58
CA PHE A 185 -4.00 -8.19 -10.26
C PHE A 185 -3.54 -8.61 -11.65
N PRO A 186 -3.64 -7.75 -12.67
CA PRO A 186 -3.19 -8.09 -14.01
C PRO A 186 -1.66 -8.06 -14.14
N ARG A 187 -0.94 -7.44 -13.18
CA ARG A 187 0.51 -7.21 -13.25
C ARG A 187 1.13 -7.21 -11.85
N ALA A 188 2.30 -7.85 -11.72
CA ALA A 188 3.07 -7.88 -10.47
C ALA A 188 3.43 -6.48 -9.97
N ARG A 189 3.77 -5.54 -10.87
CA ARG A 189 4.11 -4.15 -10.50
C ARG A 189 2.95 -3.46 -9.75
N THR A 190 1.72 -3.60 -10.23
CA THR A 190 0.54 -3.00 -9.58
C THR A 190 0.29 -3.64 -8.22
N MET A 191 0.44 -4.97 -8.13
CA MET A 191 0.31 -5.66 -6.86
C MET A 191 1.39 -5.25 -5.85
N ARG A 192 2.66 -5.16 -6.25
CA ARG A 192 3.74 -4.68 -5.36
C ARG A 192 3.48 -3.28 -4.82
N ARG A 193 2.98 -2.36 -5.67
CA ARG A 193 2.53 -1.02 -5.24
C ARG A 193 1.47 -1.09 -4.16
N PHE A 194 0.48 -1.96 -4.34
CA PHE A 194 -0.61 -2.14 -3.37
C PHE A 194 -0.09 -2.71 -2.05
N LEU A 195 0.75 -3.76 -2.10
CA LEU A 195 1.33 -4.37 -0.91
C LEU A 195 2.26 -3.41 -0.17
N PHE A 196 3.07 -2.63 -0.88
CA PHE A 196 3.89 -1.58 -0.29
C PHE A 196 3.04 -0.58 0.50
N PHE A 197 1.96 -0.10 -0.12
CA PHE A 197 1.01 0.81 0.52
C PHE A 197 0.36 0.20 1.77
N CYS A 198 -0.02 -1.07 1.72
CA CYS A 198 -0.60 -1.78 2.86
C CYS A 198 0.40 -1.93 4.02
N ARG A 199 1.65 -2.28 3.70
CA ARG A 199 2.73 -2.40 4.69
C ARG A 199 3.05 -1.06 5.35
N ASP A 200 3.14 0.02 4.57
CA ASP A 200 3.43 1.37 5.08
C ASP A 200 2.38 1.85 6.10
N ARG A 201 1.13 1.37 5.94
CA ARG A 201 0.02 1.62 6.89
C ARG A 201 -0.07 0.61 8.03
N GLY A 202 0.91 -0.27 8.18
CA GLY A 202 0.99 -1.24 9.29
C GLY A 202 -0.04 -2.35 9.21
N MET A 203 -0.56 -2.69 8.02
CA MET A 203 -1.47 -3.82 7.89
C MET A 203 -0.75 -5.14 8.21
N LYS A 204 -1.43 -6.05 8.91
CA LYS A 204 -0.92 -7.40 9.14
C LYS A 204 -0.95 -8.17 7.83
N MET A 205 0.22 -8.57 7.34
CA MET A 205 0.37 -9.19 6.03
C MET A 205 1.16 -10.49 6.14
N ALA A 206 0.71 -11.53 5.43
CA ALA A 206 1.38 -12.82 5.38
C ALA A 206 1.52 -13.30 3.93
N LEU A 207 2.73 -13.70 3.55
CA LEU A 207 2.98 -14.41 2.29
C LEU A 207 2.32 -15.80 2.36
N ARG A 208 1.70 -16.22 1.26
CA ARG A 208 1.13 -17.56 1.08
C ARG A 208 1.65 -18.21 -0.18
N GLU A 209 1.66 -19.54 -0.17
CA GLU A 209 1.98 -20.33 -1.36
C GLU A 209 0.94 -20.07 -2.46
N PRO A 210 1.35 -19.96 -3.73
CA PRO A 210 0.46 -19.66 -4.84
C PRO A 210 -0.73 -20.62 -4.94
N GLU A 211 -0.49 -21.91 -4.74
CA GLU A 211 -1.50 -22.97 -4.80
C GLU A 211 -2.56 -22.79 -3.73
N GLN A 212 -2.20 -22.34 -2.52
CA GLN A 212 -3.15 -22.11 -1.45
C GLN A 212 -4.13 -20.99 -1.79
N LEU A 213 -3.63 -19.88 -2.36
CA LEU A 213 -4.50 -18.78 -2.80
C LEU A 213 -5.31 -19.12 -4.05
N ASN A 214 -4.79 -19.93 -4.96
CA ASN A 214 -5.55 -20.42 -6.10
C ASN A 214 -6.69 -21.34 -5.67
N ASN A 215 -6.41 -22.31 -4.78
CA ASN A 215 -7.43 -23.20 -4.24
C ASN A 215 -8.52 -22.42 -3.49
N LEU A 216 -8.13 -21.43 -2.69
CA LEU A 216 -9.09 -20.56 -2.00
C LEU A 216 -9.95 -19.77 -2.99
N TRP A 217 -9.33 -19.18 -4.01
CA TRP A 217 -10.00 -18.44 -5.08
C TRP A 217 -11.05 -19.29 -5.82
N ASP A 218 -10.72 -20.55 -6.11
CA ASP A 218 -11.58 -21.48 -6.81
C ASP A 218 -12.70 -22.01 -5.91
N SER A 219 -12.46 -22.13 -4.60
CA SER A 219 -13.48 -22.50 -3.62
C SER A 219 -14.52 -21.41 -3.35
N MET A 220 -14.21 -20.14 -3.69
CA MET A 220 -15.12 -19.02 -3.54
C MET A 220 -16.16 -19.01 -4.67
N VAL A 221 -17.24 -19.76 -4.46
CA VAL A 221 -18.41 -19.83 -5.34
C VAL A 221 -19.34 -18.66 -5.05
N SER A 222 -19.52 -17.78 -6.03
CA SER A 222 -20.31 -16.56 -5.91
C SER A 222 -21.03 -16.28 -7.24
N GLU A 223 -21.99 -15.36 -7.25
CA GLU A 223 -22.62 -14.89 -8.49
C GLU A 223 -21.60 -14.13 -9.34
N GLN A 224 -21.50 -14.44 -10.63
CA GLN A 224 -20.64 -13.69 -11.54
C GLN A 224 -21.42 -12.51 -12.12
N LEU A 225 -20.89 -11.31 -11.96
CA LEU A 225 -21.52 -10.11 -12.49
C LEU A 225 -21.43 -10.08 -14.02
N PRO A 226 -22.48 -9.60 -14.69
CA PRO A 226 -22.50 -9.51 -16.14
C PRO A 226 -21.49 -8.48 -16.64
N ASP A 227 -21.16 -8.54 -17.93
CA ASP A 227 -20.32 -7.55 -18.57
C ASP A 227 -20.94 -6.14 -18.60
N LYS A 228 -20.11 -5.14 -18.94
CA LYS A 228 -20.43 -3.69 -18.97
C LYS A 228 -21.79 -3.34 -19.60
N SER A 229 -22.31 -4.14 -20.52
CA SER A 229 -23.59 -3.86 -21.20
C SER A 229 -24.82 -3.90 -20.28
N ASN A 230 -24.75 -4.55 -19.11
CA ASN A 230 -25.88 -4.73 -18.21
C ASN A 230 -25.66 -4.21 -16.78
N GLN A 231 -24.56 -3.51 -16.51
CA GLN A 231 -24.24 -3.05 -15.16
C GLN A 231 -24.96 -1.72 -14.86
N GLN A 232 -25.84 -1.72 -13.86
CA GLN A 232 -26.44 -0.50 -13.32
C GLN A 232 -25.45 0.18 -12.38
N LEU A 233 -24.54 0.97 -12.94
CA LEU A 233 -23.54 1.75 -12.19
C LEU A 233 -24.15 3.06 -11.66
N VAL A 234 -23.80 3.43 -10.43
CA VAL A 234 -24.16 4.71 -9.81
C VAL A 234 -23.02 5.72 -10.05
N GLU A 235 -23.35 7.02 -10.14
CA GLU A 235 -22.39 8.12 -10.29
C GLU A 235 -21.75 8.53 -8.95
#